data_AF-A0AAP6B6U7-F1
#
_entry.id   AF-A0AAP6B6U7-F1
#
_cell.length_a   1.000
_cell.length_b   1.000
_cell.length_c   1.000
_cell.angle_alpha   90.00
_cell.angle_beta   90.00
_cell.angle_gamma   90.00
#
_symmetry.space_group_name_H-M   'P 1'
#
loop_
_entity.id
_entity.type
_entity.pdbx_description
1 polymer ?
#
loop_
_entity_poly.entity_id
_entity_poly.type
_entity_poly.pdbx_seq_one_letter_code
_entity_poly.pdbx_strand_id
1 'polypeptide(L)' 'MTGRPEGPGIYGWCTWHRAYSYGLRVISLVEEGRAAYVLYACGGCRTLYGLIPQADRP' A
#
# COMPACT_ATOMS: atom_id res chain seq x y z
N MET A 1 7.02 -16.59 13.33
CA MET A 1 6.44 -15.87 12.18
C MET A 1 5.79 -14.57 12.67
N THR A 2 6.55 -13.50 12.92
CA THR A 2 5.97 -12.20 13.27
C THR A 2 6.90 -11.09 12.80
N GLY A 3 6.80 -10.73 11.53
CA GLY A 3 7.40 -9.51 11.01
C GLY A 3 6.46 -8.34 11.31
N ARG A 4 6.83 -7.44 12.21
CA ARG A 4 6.24 -6.10 12.28
C ARG A 4 7.34 -5.06 12.17
N PRO A 5 7.64 -4.57 10.95
CA PRO A 5 8.33 -3.31 10.74
C PRO A 5 7.27 -2.26 10.34
N GLU A 6 6.86 -1.30 11.18
CA GLU A 6 7.52 -0.08 11.71
C GLU A 6 6.88 1.18 11.10
N GLY A 7 6.38 2.06 12.00
CA GLY A 7 5.57 3.26 11.71
C GLY A 7 4.06 3.10 12.06
N PRO A 8 3.34 4.21 12.40
CA PRO A 8 1.88 4.20 12.59
C PRO A 8 1.20 3.90 11.25
N GLY A 9 1.14 2.62 10.93
CA GLY A 9 0.55 2.12 9.70
C GLY A 9 -0.97 2.25 9.74
N ILE A 10 -1.55 2.80 8.68
CA ILE A 10 -3.00 2.82 8.49
C ILE A 10 -3.47 1.35 8.35
N TYR A 11 -4.61 1.04 8.97
CA TYR A 11 -5.35 -0.19 8.73
C TYR A 11 -6.34 0.02 7.59
N GLY A 12 -6.34 -0.86 6.60
CA GLY A 12 -7.26 -0.76 5.47
C GLY A 12 -7.07 -1.88 4.45
N TRP A 13 -7.60 -1.68 3.25
CA TRP A 13 -7.53 -2.64 2.16
C TRP A 13 -6.20 -2.60 1.40
N CYS A 14 -5.50 -3.73 1.30
CA CYS A 14 -4.33 -3.87 0.43
C CYS A 14 -4.78 -4.32 -0.96
N THR A 15 -4.46 -3.54 -2.00
CA THR A 15 -4.89 -3.84 -3.37
C THR A 15 -4.22 -5.09 -3.95
N TRP A 16 -2.99 -5.40 -3.53
CA TRP A 16 -2.19 -6.49 -4.10
C TRP A 16 -2.65 -7.88 -3.63
N HIS A 17 -2.73 -8.10 -2.31
CA HIS A 17 -3.19 -9.39 -1.76
C HIS A 17 -4.70 -9.46 -1.52
N ARG A 18 -5.43 -8.37 -1.76
CA ARG A 18 -6.92 -8.28 -1.68
C ARG A 18 -7.47 -8.70 -0.32
N ALA A 19 -6.90 -8.15 0.76
CA ALA A 19 -7.40 -8.32 2.12
C ALA A 19 -7.01 -7.12 2.99
N TYR A 20 -7.72 -6.97 4.12
CA TYR A 20 -7.38 -5.95 5.10
C TYR A 20 -6.04 -6.22 5.79
N SER A 21 -5.26 -5.18 6.04
CA SER A 21 -3.94 -5.29 6.65
C SER A 21 -3.53 -4.00 7.35
N TYR A 22 -2.54 -4.12 8.24
CA TYR A 22 -1.87 -2.98 8.87
C TYR A 22 -0.63 -2.56 8.06
N GLY A 23 -0.14 -1.34 8.30
CA GLY A 23 1.09 -0.88 7.65
C GLY A 23 0.88 -0.50 6.18
N LEU A 24 -0.34 -0.09 5.82
CA LEU A 24 -0.63 0.39 4.48
C LEU A 24 0.07 1.71 4.19
N ARG A 25 0.55 1.83 2.95
CA ARG A 25 1.06 3.08 2.36
C ARG A 25 0.45 3.27 0.98
N VAL A 26 0.25 4.51 0.57
CA VAL A 26 -0.19 4.87 -0.79
C VAL A 26 0.90 4.48 -1.78
N ILE A 27 0.54 3.74 -2.81
CA ILE A 27 1.45 3.34 -3.90
C ILE A 27 1.17 4.14 -5.17
N SER A 28 -0.09 4.45 -5.48
CA SER A 28 -0.43 5.28 -6.63
C SER A 28 -1.81 5.88 -6.46
N LEU A 29 -2.01 7.07 -7.03
CA LEU A 29 -3.33 7.52 -7.45
C LEU A 29 -3.52 7.04 -8.89
N VAL A 30 -4.66 6.44 -9.20
CA VAL A 30 -5.04 6.04 -10.56
C VAL A 30 -6.26 6.84 -10.95
N GLU A 31 -6.16 7.53 -12.08
CA GLU A 31 -7.27 8.28 -12.68
C GLU A 31 -7.83 7.48 -13.85
N GLU A 32 -9.15 7.26 -13.83
CA GLU A 32 -9.89 6.50 -14.84
C GLU A 32 -11.13 7.30 -15.26
N GLY A 33 -10.96 8.09 -16.32
CA GLY A 33 -12.02 8.97 -16.84
C GLY A 33 -12.44 10.02 -15.81
N ARG A 34 -13.64 9.88 -15.24
CA ARG A 34 -14.17 10.77 -14.19
C ARG A 34 -13.99 10.23 -12.77
N ALA A 35 -13.42 9.03 -12.62
CA ALA A 35 -13.16 8.41 -11.34
C ALA A 35 -11.67 8.46 -11.01
N ALA A 36 -11.34 8.52 -9.72
CA ALA A 36 -9.99 8.35 -9.22
C ALA A 36 -10.02 7.43 -8.01
N TYR A 37 -9.04 6.54 -7.90
CA TYR A 37 -8.88 5.66 -6.75
C TYR A 37 -7.41 5.56 -6.32
N VAL A 38 -7.23 5.28 -5.03
CA VAL A 38 -5.91 5.19 -4.42
C VAL A 38 -5.55 3.72 -4.20
N LEU A 39 -4.39 3.33 -4.71
CA LEU A 39 -3.81 2.01 -4.50
C LEU A 39 -2.99 2.01 -3.22
N TYR A 40 -3.34 1.13 -2.27
CA TYR A 40 -2.59 0.94 -1.04
C TYR A 40 -1.94 -0.44 -1.00
N ALA A 41 -0.75 -0.52 -0.41
CA ALA A 41 -0.07 -1.79 -0.16
C ALA A 41 0.47 -1.88 1.27
N CYS A 42 0.33 -3.05 1.88
CA CYS A 42 0.94 -3.37 3.17
C CYS A 42 2.45 -3.56 3.01
N GLY A 43 3.18 -3.60 4.13
CA GLY A 43 4.64 -3.85 4.13
C GLY A 43 5.02 -5.12 3.37
N GLY A 44 4.32 -6.24 3.62
CA GLY A 44 4.59 -7.51 2.94
C GLY A 44 4.47 -7.44 1.42
N CYS A 45 3.40 -6.84 0.90
CA CYS A 45 3.23 -6.67 -0.55
C CYS A 45 4.23 -5.66 -1.13
N ARG A 46 4.58 -4.60 -0.39
CA ARG A 46 5.62 -3.66 -0.84
C ARG A 46 6.96 -4.37 -1.06
N THR A 47 7.38 -5.20 -0.12
CA THR A 47 8.60 -5.99 -0.25
C THR A 47 8.50 -7.05 -1.35
N LEU A 48 7.39 -7.80 -1.39
CA LEU A 48 7.22 -8.91 -2.36
C LEU A 48 7.17 -8.43 -3.82
N TYR A 49 6.50 -7.31 -4.08
CA TYR A 49 6.31 -6.79 -5.43
C TYR A 49 7.22 -5.60 -5.77
N GLY A 50 8.19 -5.26 -4.91
CA GLY A 50 9.10 -4.14 -5.12
C GLY A 50 8.39 -2.78 -5.24
N LEU A 51 7.30 -2.57 -4.49
CA LEU A 51 6.48 -1.36 -4.61
C LEU A 51 7.08 -0.21 -3.82
N ILE A 52 7.28 0.91 -4.48
CA ILE A 52 7.74 2.15 -3.87
C ILE A 52 6.51 3.00 -3.50
N PRO A 53 6.32 3.33 -2.21
CA PRO A 53 5.28 4.26 -1.79
C PRO A 53 5.37 5.60 -2.52
N GLN A 54 4.21 6.18 -2.84
CA GLN A 54 4.12 7.45 -3.56
C GLN A 54 4.91 8.57 -2.86
N ALA A 55 4.90 8.61 -1.52
CA ALA A 55 5.64 9.59 -0.73
C ALA A 55 7.17 9.44 -0.77
N ASP A 56 7.66 8.28 -1.22
CA ASP A 56 9.09 7.96 -1.27
C ASP A 56 9.62 8.07 -2.72
N ARG A 57 8.81 8.53 -3.68
CA ARG A 57 9.21 8.81 -5.06
C ARG A 57 9.76 10.24 -5.18
N PRO A 58 10.78 10.48 -6.02
CA PRO A 58 11.32 11.81 -6.29
C PRO A 58 10.33 12.72 -7.02
#